data_AF-A0A9P9Y128-F1
#
_entry.id   AF-A0A9P9Y128-F1
#
_cell.length_a   1.000
_cell.length_b   1.000
_cell.length_c   1.000
_cell.angle_alpha   90.00
_cell.angle_beta   90.00
_cell.angle_gamma   90.00
#
_symmetry.space_group_name_H-M   'P 1'
#
loop_
_entity.id
_entity.type
_entity.pdbx_description
1 polymer ?
#
loop_
_entity_poly.entity_id
_entity_poly.type
_entity_poly.pdbx_seq_one_letter_code
_entity_poly.pdbx_strand_id
1 'polypeptide(L)'
;MRETVSGRGSGPCGAPVVSGTSFCIRHLCMRRTCTNAKAPGHDLCRKCKCEASACGRMRILDWDERDGHRGATFCEGHECEEAGCARKREGDGDGAYCLDHRRCAVPGCHRAVNAQPPWEGSKCMYCYEPVETRRENGTTPLGEWDHALQEALKRQERKDEETRRVRVLRELQEGLGEAEGARRPPRTRFAAPSYWQSAE
;
A
#
# COMPACT_ATOMS: atom_id res chain seq x y z
N MET A 1 -51.11 -42.33 -45.83
CA MET A 1 -50.53 -41.42 -44.81
C MET A 1 -49.29 -40.79 -45.43
N ARG A 2 -49.37 -39.52 -45.84
CA ARG A 2 -48.22 -38.78 -46.39
C ARG A 2 -47.61 -38.01 -45.24
N GLU A 3 -46.42 -38.42 -44.81
CA GLU A 3 -45.61 -37.66 -43.86
C GLU A 3 -45.25 -36.33 -44.52
N THR A 4 -45.85 -35.25 -44.03
CA THR A 4 -45.45 -33.89 -44.37
C THR A 4 -44.05 -33.67 -43.81
N VAL A 5 -43.05 -33.72 -44.67
CA VAL A 5 -41.71 -33.21 -44.37
C VAL A 5 -41.86 -31.71 -44.17
N SER A 6 -42.10 -31.30 -42.92
CA SER A 6 -42.06 -29.91 -42.48
C SER A 6 -40.74 -29.32 -42.96
N GLY A 7 -40.83 -28.43 -43.95
CA GLY A 7 -39.69 -27.82 -44.61
C GLY A 7 -38.73 -27.29 -43.55
N ARG A 8 -37.47 -27.73 -43.62
CA ARG A 8 -36.38 -27.16 -42.82
C ARG A 8 -36.35 -25.68 -43.17
N GLY A 9 -36.88 -24.85 -42.28
CA GLY A 9 -36.86 -23.40 -42.42
C GLY A 9 -35.42 -23.00 -42.66
N SER A 10 -35.14 -22.49 -43.86
CA SER A 10 -33.86 -21.89 -44.15
C SER A 10 -33.87 -20.54 -43.45
N GLY A 11 -32.89 -20.27 -42.59
CA GLY A 11 -32.77 -18.97 -41.95
C GLY A 11 -32.50 -17.87 -42.99
N PRO A 12 -32.44 -16.59 -42.58
CA PRO A 12 -32.24 -15.46 -43.49
C PRO A 12 -30.91 -15.48 -44.28
N CYS A 13 -29.99 -16.40 -43.98
CA CYS A 13 -28.76 -16.64 -44.75
C CYS A 13 -28.76 -17.95 -45.56
N GLY A 14 -29.91 -18.63 -45.69
CA GLY A 14 -30.03 -19.90 -46.42
C GLY A 14 -29.51 -21.14 -45.66
N ALA A 15 -28.90 -20.97 -44.49
CA ALA A 15 -28.45 -22.10 -43.66
C ALA A 15 -29.60 -22.72 -42.84
N PRO A 16 -29.55 -24.03 -42.53
CA PRO A 16 -30.58 -24.69 -41.73
C PRO A 16 -30.63 -24.12 -40.32
N VAL A 17 -31.84 -23.88 -39.82
CA VAL A 17 -32.10 -23.45 -38.44
C VAL A 17 -31.80 -24.60 -37.46
N VAL A 18 -31.20 -24.27 -36.31
CA VAL A 18 -30.91 -25.23 -35.23
C VAL A 18 -32.20 -25.52 -34.46
N SER A 19 -32.51 -26.79 -34.25
CA SER A 19 -33.70 -27.24 -33.51
C SER A 19 -33.82 -26.55 -32.15
N GLY A 20 -35.01 -26.01 -31.86
CA GLY A 20 -35.27 -25.28 -30.61
C GLY A 20 -34.83 -23.81 -30.62
N THR A 21 -34.35 -23.29 -31.76
CA THR A 21 -33.99 -21.87 -31.92
C THR A 21 -34.57 -21.30 -33.21
N SER A 22 -34.56 -19.97 -33.35
CA SER A 22 -34.90 -19.27 -34.60
C SER A 22 -33.67 -18.95 -35.46
N PHE A 23 -32.48 -19.44 -35.09
CA PHE A 23 -31.21 -19.09 -35.73
C PHE A 23 -30.54 -20.32 -36.34
N CYS A 24 -29.83 -20.12 -37.44
CA CYS A 24 -28.92 -21.14 -37.96
C CYS A 24 -27.62 -21.14 -37.16
N ILE A 25 -26.80 -22.19 -37.31
CA ILE A 25 -25.52 -22.33 -36.59
C ILE A 25 -24.56 -21.15 -36.83
N ARG A 26 -24.66 -20.48 -37.98
CA ARG A 26 -23.83 -19.29 -38.30
C ARG A 26 -24.26 -18.04 -37.54
N HIS A 27 -25.54 -17.92 -37.20
CA HIS A 27 -26.11 -16.77 -36.50
C HIS A 27 -26.39 -17.05 -35.03
N LEU A 28 -26.25 -18.28 -34.58
CA LEU A 28 -26.39 -18.67 -33.19
C LEU A 28 -25.12 -18.28 -32.41
N CYS A 29 -25.28 -17.76 -31.20
CA CYS A 29 -24.19 -17.50 -30.28
C CYS A 29 -23.28 -18.75 -30.12
N MET A 30 -21.95 -18.57 -30.16
CA MET A 30 -20.99 -19.68 -30.05
C MET A 30 -21.06 -20.40 -28.68
N ARG A 31 -21.67 -19.78 -27.66
CA ARG A 31 -21.90 -20.42 -26.37
C ARG A 31 -22.98 -21.49 -26.50
N ARG A 32 -22.60 -22.76 -26.25
CA ARG A 32 -23.43 -23.96 -26.48
C ARG A 32 -24.85 -23.89 -25.91
N THR A 33 -25.03 -23.24 -24.76
CA THR A 33 -26.33 -23.14 -24.07
C THR A 33 -27.10 -21.86 -24.39
N CYS A 34 -26.54 -20.97 -25.22
CA CYS A 34 -27.16 -19.69 -25.54
C CYS A 34 -27.96 -19.79 -26.85
N THR A 35 -29.25 -19.49 -26.77
CA THR A 35 -30.16 -19.52 -27.93
C THR A 35 -30.29 -18.17 -28.65
N ASN A 36 -29.51 -17.16 -28.24
CA ASN A 36 -29.57 -15.82 -28.82
C ASN A 36 -28.76 -15.67 -30.11
N ALA A 37 -29.14 -14.69 -30.93
CA ALA A 37 -28.39 -14.31 -32.13
C ALA A 37 -27.01 -13.71 -31.81
N LYS A 38 -26.01 -13.99 -32.66
CA LYS A 38 -24.71 -13.31 -32.65
C LYS A 38 -24.89 -11.80 -32.80
N ALA A 39 -24.03 -11.04 -32.12
CA ALA A 39 -23.91 -9.62 -32.37
C ALA A 39 -23.22 -9.39 -33.74
N PRO A 40 -23.53 -8.29 -34.46
CA PRO A 40 -22.87 -7.98 -35.72
C PRO A 40 -21.34 -7.97 -35.58
N GLY A 41 -20.65 -8.75 -36.42
CA GLY A 41 -19.18 -8.84 -36.40
C GLY A 41 -18.55 -9.64 -35.25
N HIS A 42 -19.35 -10.39 -34.47
CA HIS A 42 -18.85 -11.16 -33.32
C HIS A 42 -19.44 -12.57 -33.26
N ASP A 43 -18.72 -13.50 -32.63
CA ASP A 43 -19.20 -14.88 -32.43
C ASP A 43 -20.15 -15.05 -31.24
N LEU A 44 -20.29 -14.02 -30.42
CA LEU A 44 -21.12 -14.01 -29.22
C LEU A 44 -22.31 -13.07 -29.37
N CYS A 45 -23.42 -13.38 -28.71
CA CYS A 45 -24.56 -12.48 -28.62
C CYS A 45 -24.27 -11.29 -27.70
N ARG A 46 -25.10 -10.24 -27.75
CA ARG A 46 -24.96 -9.04 -26.89
C ARG A 46 -24.92 -9.38 -25.38
N LYS A 47 -25.59 -10.45 -24.94
CA LYS A 47 -25.59 -10.90 -23.54
C LYS A 47 -24.33 -11.66 -23.12
N CYS A 48 -23.67 -12.36 -24.05
CA CYS A 48 -22.48 -13.16 -23.76
C CYS A 48 -21.17 -12.44 -24.10
N LYS A 49 -21.20 -11.45 -25.00
CA LYS A 49 -20.05 -10.64 -25.40
C LYS A 49 -19.72 -9.62 -24.32
N CYS A 50 -18.44 -9.43 -24.03
CA CYS A 50 -17.95 -8.33 -23.21
C CYS A 50 -18.53 -6.97 -23.66
N GLU A 51 -18.93 -6.14 -22.71
CA GLU A 51 -19.48 -4.81 -23.02
C GLU A 51 -18.42 -3.80 -23.48
N ALA A 52 -17.13 -4.10 -23.23
CA ALA A 52 -16.05 -3.27 -23.75
C ALA A 52 -16.11 -3.17 -25.28
N SER A 53 -16.00 -1.93 -25.77
CA SER A 53 -15.96 -1.60 -27.20
C SER A 53 -14.92 -2.47 -27.92
N ALA A 54 -15.32 -3.03 -29.07
CA ALA A 54 -14.49 -3.93 -29.89
C ALA A 54 -14.02 -5.25 -29.25
N CYS A 55 -14.33 -5.52 -27.97
CA CYS A 55 -13.92 -6.78 -27.33
C CYS A 55 -14.82 -7.95 -27.75
N GLY A 56 -14.30 -8.90 -28.52
CA GLY A 56 -15.00 -10.13 -28.91
C GLY A 56 -15.04 -11.24 -27.84
N ARG A 57 -14.45 -11.01 -26.65
CA ARG A 57 -14.33 -12.02 -25.60
C ARG A 57 -15.65 -12.25 -24.86
N MET A 58 -15.76 -13.41 -24.23
CA MET A 58 -16.91 -13.78 -23.40
C MET A 58 -16.87 -13.07 -22.04
N ARG A 59 -18.02 -12.63 -21.55
CA ARG A 59 -18.19 -12.15 -20.17
C ARG A 59 -17.83 -13.25 -19.17
N ILE A 60 -17.33 -12.87 -17.99
CA ILE A 60 -17.26 -13.80 -16.86
C ILE A 60 -18.70 -14.05 -16.43
N LEU A 61 -19.17 -15.27 -16.70
CA LEU A 61 -20.50 -15.68 -16.29
C LEU A 61 -20.30 -16.70 -15.18
N ASP A 62 -20.56 -16.28 -13.95
CA ASP A 62 -20.88 -17.23 -12.89
C ASP A 62 -22.20 -17.89 -13.29
N TRP A 63 -22.17 -19.21 -13.42
CA TRP A 63 -23.32 -19.97 -13.88
C TRP A 63 -24.25 -20.19 -12.69
N ASP A 64 -25.28 -19.37 -12.58
CA ASP A 64 -26.45 -19.70 -11.76
C ASP A 64 -27.54 -20.27 -12.68
N GLU A 65 -27.89 -21.54 -12.48
CA GLU A 65 -28.82 -22.31 -13.32
C GLU A 65 -30.25 -21.76 -13.28
N ARG A 66 -30.57 -20.91 -12.29
CA ARG A 66 -31.96 -20.54 -11.96
C ARG A 66 -32.46 -19.24 -12.61
N ASP A 67 -31.59 -18.25 -12.80
CA ASP A 67 -32.03 -16.86 -13.07
C ASP A 67 -31.57 -16.27 -14.41
N GLY A 68 -30.77 -16.97 -15.21
CA GLY A 68 -30.26 -16.41 -16.45
C GLY A 68 -29.33 -15.21 -16.20
N HIS A 69 -28.08 -15.51 -15.86
CA HIS A 69 -26.95 -14.58 -15.81
C HIS A 69 -27.08 -13.42 -14.82
N ARG A 70 -26.68 -13.64 -13.57
CA ARG A 70 -26.07 -12.58 -12.72
C ARG A 70 -24.55 -12.52 -12.94
N GLY A 71 -24.13 -12.58 -14.19
CA GLY A 71 -22.72 -12.60 -14.54
C GLY A 71 -22.18 -11.19 -14.81
N ALA A 72 -20.87 -11.03 -14.60
CA ALA A 72 -20.15 -9.80 -14.81
C ALA A 72 -20.44 -9.17 -16.19
N THR A 73 -20.50 -7.85 -16.23
CA THR A 73 -20.72 -7.09 -17.48
C THR A 73 -19.50 -7.17 -18.43
N PHE A 74 -18.34 -7.49 -17.88
CA PHE A 74 -17.05 -7.49 -18.57
C PHE A 74 -16.42 -8.90 -18.61
N CYS A 75 -15.39 -9.08 -19.45
CA CYS A 75 -14.58 -10.29 -19.44
C CYS A 75 -13.47 -10.15 -18.40
N GLU A 76 -12.74 -11.23 -18.11
CA GLU A 76 -11.60 -11.24 -17.18
C GLU A 76 -10.57 -10.13 -17.47
N GLY A 77 -10.28 -9.90 -18.75
CA GLY A 77 -9.40 -8.81 -19.16
C GLY A 77 -10.02 -7.41 -19.15
N HIS A 78 -11.24 -7.22 -18.67
CA HIS A 78 -11.91 -5.90 -18.62
C HIS A 78 -12.70 -5.67 -17.33
N GLU A 79 -12.75 -6.63 -16.42
CA GLU A 79 -13.35 -6.48 -15.11
C GLU A 79 -12.34 -5.85 -14.14
N CYS A 80 -12.85 -5.13 -13.16
CA CYS A 80 -12.07 -4.65 -12.04
C CYS A 80 -11.69 -5.83 -11.14
N GLU A 81 -10.41 -5.97 -10.75
CA GLU A 81 -9.94 -7.04 -9.85
C GLU A 81 -10.48 -6.94 -8.41
N GLU A 82 -11.28 -5.91 -8.09
CA GLU A 82 -11.88 -5.76 -6.76
C GLU A 82 -13.07 -6.72 -6.65
N ALA A 83 -13.06 -7.57 -5.63
CA ALA A 83 -14.09 -8.58 -5.43
C ALA A 83 -15.50 -7.94 -5.39
N GLY A 84 -16.39 -8.41 -6.27
CA GLY A 84 -17.77 -7.91 -6.36
C GLY A 84 -17.92 -6.60 -7.15
N CYS A 85 -16.87 -6.07 -7.77
CA CYS A 85 -16.98 -4.87 -8.60
C CYS A 85 -17.33 -5.19 -10.06
N ALA A 86 -18.60 -4.97 -10.44
CA ALA A 86 -19.08 -5.22 -11.80
C ALA A 86 -18.68 -4.14 -12.84
N ARG A 87 -17.63 -3.34 -12.60
CA ARG A 87 -17.25 -2.19 -13.44
C ARG A 87 -16.07 -2.48 -14.36
N LYS A 88 -16.00 -1.69 -15.44
CA LYS A 88 -14.93 -1.75 -16.41
C LYS A 88 -13.61 -1.33 -15.77
N ARG A 89 -12.56 -2.14 -15.95
CA ARG A 89 -11.18 -1.71 -15.69
C ARG A 89 -10.84 -0.49 -16.55
N GLU A 90 -9.94 0.35 -16.05
CA GLU A 90 -9.50 1.49 -16.83
C GLU A 90 -8.26 1.16 -17.69
N GLY A 91 -8.36 1.47 -18.98
CA GLY A 91 -7.29 1.27 -19.94
C GLY A 91 -7.22 -0.14 -20.54
N ASP A 92 -6.64 -0.22 -21.74
CA ASP A 92 -6.40 -1.47 -22.46
C ASP A 92 -5.05 -2.13 -22.09
N GLY A 93 -4.26 -1.52 -21.21
CA GLY A 93 -2.90 -1.95 -20.82
C GLY A 93 -2.80 -2.53 -19.41
N ASP A 94 -2.50 -1.69 -18.42
CA ASP A 94 -1.95 -2.11 -17.11
C ASP A 94 -2.83 -1.80 -15.89
N GLY A 95 -4.03 -1.25 -16.10
CA GLY A 95 -4.97 -0.95 -15.02
C GLY A 95 -5.76 -2.17 -14.59
N ALA A 96 -5.45 -2.72 -13.40
CA ALA A 96 -6.23 -3.81 -12.78
C ALA A 96 -7.59 -3.36 -12.21
N TYR A 97 -7.82 -2.05 -12.10
CA TYR A 97 -8.96 -1.49 -11.36
C TYR A 97 -9.78 -0.52 -12.19
N CYS A 98 -11.06 -0.38 -11.83
CA CYS A 98 -11.92 0.68 -12.36
C CYS A 98 -11.50 2.06 -11.80
N LEU A 99 -12.03 3.14 -12.38
CA LEU A 99 -11.76 4.52 -11.92
C LEU A 99 -11.92 4.70 -10.42
N ASP A 100 -12.88 4.01 -9.84
CA ASP A 100 -13.13 4.12 -8.41
C ASP A 100 -12.21 3.25 -7.56
N HIS A 101 -11.75 2.13 -8.08
CA HIS A 101 -10.84 1.26 -7.35
C HIS A 101 -9.39 1.51 -7.73
N ARG A 102 -9.10 2.59 -8.46
CA ARG A 102 -7.74 3.03 -8.77
C ARG A 102 -6.89 2.92 -7.51
N ARG A 103 -5.70 2.31 -7.63
CA ARG A 103 -4.74 2.27 -6.53
C ARG A 103 -3.96 3.57 -6.49
N CYS A 104 -3.45 3.89 -5.30
CA CYS A 104 -2.48 4.96 -5.14
C CYS A 104 -1.31 4.77 -6.12
N ALA A 105 -0.86 5.86 -6.77
CA ALA A 105 0.30 5.83 -7.66
C ALA A 105 1.66 5.56 -6.96
N VAL A 106 1.68 5.44 -5.63
CA VAL A 106 2.89 5.13 -4.85
C VAL A 106 3.19 3.63 -4.92
N PRO A 107 4.39 3.21 -5.39
CA PRO A 107 4.79 1.80 -5.45
C PRO A 107 4.64 1.12 -4.09
N GLY A 108 4.01 -0.07 -4.07
CA GLY A 108 3.75 -0.83 -2.84
C GLY A 108 2.52 -0.38 -2.05
N CYS A 109 1.80 0.66 -2.48
CA CYS A 109 0.55 1.05 -1.84
C CYS A 109 -0.65 0.32 -2.46
N HIS A 110 -1.27 -0.58 -1.68
CA HIS A 110 -2.45 -1.34 -2.11
C HIS A 110 -3.77 -0.63 -1.79
N ARG A 111 -3.76 0.61 -1.28
CA ARG A 111 -4.97 1.32 -0.90
C ARG A 111 -5.73 1.82 -2.13
N ALA A 112 -7.02 1.53 -2.18
CA ALA A 112 -7.94 2.08 -3.17
C ALA A 112 -8.14 3.59 -2.93
N VAL A 113 -8.17 4.35 -4.02
CA VAL A 113 -8.30 5.82 -4.05
C VAL A 113 -9.71 6.28 -3.66
N ASN A 114 -10.74 5.41 -3.65
CA ASN A 114 -12.11 5.83 -3.32
C ASN A 114 -12.59 5.61 -1.89
N ALA A 115 -11.71 5.33 -0.92
CA ALA A 115 -12.11 5.36 0.49
C ALA A 115 -12.11 6.81 1.05
N GLN A 116 -13.02 7.65 0.53
CA GLN A 116 -13.42 9.01 0.97
C GLN A 116 -12.43 10.20 0.89
N PRO A 117 -12.90 11.41 0.48
CA PRO A 117 -12.11 12.64 0.23
C PRO A 117 -11.61 13.37 1.51
N PRO A 118 -10.70 14.36 1.38
CA PRO A 118 -10.22 15.02 0.16
C PRO A 118 -8.82 14.60 -0.29
N TRP A 119 -8.69 14.29 -1.59
CA TRP A 119 -7.44 13.91 -2.26
C TRP A 119 -6.99 15.06 -3.17
N GLU A 120 -5.68 15.34 -3.19
CA GLU A 120 -5.05 16.25 -4.15
C GLU A 120 -4.27 15.40 -5.18
N GLY A 121 -4.91 15.09 -6.31
CA GLY A 121 -4.32 14.30 -7.39
C GLY A 121 -4.38 12.77 -7.22
N SER A 122 -3.43 12.03 -7.82
CA SER A 122 -3.39 10.55 -7.91
C SER A 122 -2.77 9.84 -6.69
N LYS A 123 -2.63 10.54 -5.55
CA LYS A 123 -1.90 10.07 -4.37
C LYS A 123 -2.83 9.94 -3.17
N CYS A 124 -2.67 8.86 -2.40
CA CYS A 124 -3.46 8.62 -1.20
C CYS A 124 -3.01 9.53 -0.04
N MET A 125 -3.91 9.99 0.84
CA MET A 125 -3.56 10.84 2.00
C MET A 125 -2.54 10.17 2.93
N TYR A 126 -2.58 8.84 3.04
CA TYR A 126 -1.62 8.05 3.83
C TYR A 126 -0.25 7.86 3.16
N CYS A 127 -0.16 8.23 1.89
CA CYS A 127 1.04 8.21 1.07
C CYS A 127 1.58 9.63 0.88
N TYR A 128 0.82 10.62 1.37
CA TYR A 128 1.23 12.00 1.51
C TYR A 128 2.12 12.04 2.76
N GLU A 129 3.43 11.90 2.59
CA GLU A 129 4.32 12.50 3.58
C GLU A 129 3.97 14.00 3.62
N PRO A 130 3.68 14.58 4.79
CA PRO A 130 3.27 15.98 4.88
C PRO A 130 4.35 16.84 4.24
N VAL A 131 3.97 17.58 3.19
CA VAL A 131 4.82 18.53 2.43
C VAL A 131 5.18 19.77 3.26
N GLU A 132 5.19 19.69 4.60
CA GLU A 132 5.52 20.80 5.49
C GLU A 132 6.85 20.64 6.24
N THR A 133 7.73 19.75 5.77
CA THR A 133 9.17 19.85 6.11
C THR A 133 10.10 19.87 4.91
N ARG A 134 9.56 20.08 3.69
CA ARG A 134 10.37 20.62 2.59
C ARG A 134 10.61 22.11 2.83
N ARG A 135 11.31 22.41 3.92
CA ARG A 135 12.15 23.60 3.99
C ARG A 135 12.94 23.63 2.68
N GLU A 136 12.81 24.74 1.98
CA GLU A 136 13.81 25.25 1.06
C GLU A 136 15.20 24.78 1.53
N ASN A 137 15.80 23.87 0.78
CA ASN A 137 17.19 23.40 0.81
C ASN A 137 17.14 22.10 0.01
N GLY A 138 17.47 22.14 -1.28
CA GLY A 138 18.87 21.97 -1.63
C GLY A 138 19.22 20.53 -1.29
N THR A 139 19.24 19.66 -2.29
CA THR A 139 19.87 18.34 -2.22
C THR A 139 21.22 18.52 -1.52
N THR A 140 21.30 18.22 -0.23
CA THR A 140 22.60 18.14 0.44
C THR A 140 23.23 16.88 -0.15
N PRO A 141 24.31 17.01 -0.94
CA PRO A 141 24.95 15.86 -1.56
C PRO A 141 25.31 14.85 -0.46
N LEU A 142 25.28 13.55 -0.74
CA LEU A 142 25.61 12.49 0.24
C LEU A 142 26.85 12.80 1.09
N GLY A 143 27.83 13.54 0.57
CA GLY A 143 29.02 14.00 1.30
C GLY A 143 28.78 15.01 2.43
N GLU A 144 27.70 15.79 2.42
CA GLU A 144 27.36 16.72 3.52
C GLU A 144 26.83 15.97 4.74
N TRP A 145 26.12 14.86 4.54
CA TRP A 145 25.70 13.97 5.62
C TRP A 145 26.90 13.27 6.26
N ASP A 146 27.86 12.81 5.45
CA ASP A 146 29.10 12.22 5.94
C ASP A 146 29.92 13.21 6.77
N HIS A 147 30.04 14.46 6.31
CA HIS A 147 30.73 15.51 7.06
C HIS A 147 29.99 15.86 8.37
N ALA A 148 28.67 16.00 8.33
CA ALA A 148 27.87 16.28 9.52
C ALA A 148 27.95 15.14 10.55
N LEU A 149 27.94 13.89 10.09
CA LEU A 149 28.10 12.70 10.94
C LEU A 149 29.49 12.66 11.56
N GLN A 150 30.55 12.93 10.78
CA GLN A 150 31.92 13.01 11.30
C GLN A 150 32.08 14.11 12.36
N GLU A 151 31.49 15.29 12.14
CA GLU A 151 31.53 16.37 13.13
C GLU A 151 30.71 16.04 14.39
N ALA A 152 29.59 15.33 14.26
CA ALA A 152 28.82 14.84 15.40
C ALA A 152 29.62 13.82 16.23
N LEU A 153 30.31 12.88 15.57
CA LEU A 153 31.17 11.91 16.24
C LEU A 153 32.33 12.59 16.98
N LYS A 154 33.03 13.55 16.35
CA LYS A 154 34.09 14.34 17.02
C LYS A 154 33.57 15.13 18.22
N ARG A 155 32.34 15.66 18.15
CA ARG A 155 31.70 16.34 19.29
C ARG A 155 31.43 15.37 20.44
N GLN A 156 31.03 14.14 20.13
CA GLN A 156 30.80 13.11 21.14
C GLN A 156 32.10 12.69 21.81
N GLU A 157 33.17 12.43 21.04
CA GLU A 157 34.49 12.07 21.57
C GLU A 157 35.05 13.16 22.50
N ARG A 158 34.89 14.45 22.15
CA ARG A 158 35.29 15.56 23.02
C ARG A 158 34.53 15.56 24.35
N LYS A 159 33.23 15.29 24.34
CA LYS A 159 32.41 15.19 25.56
C LYS A 159 32.83 13.99 26.42
N ASP A 160 33.14 12.86 25.79
CA ASP A 160 33.55 11.65 26.51
C ASP A 160 34.93 11.83 27.15
N GLU A 161 35.86 12.49 26.45
CA GLU A 161 37.18 12.86 26.99
C GLU A 161 37.08 13.88 28.14
N GLU A 162 36.22 14.89 28.02
CA GLU A 162 35.95 15.83 29.11
C GLU A 162 35.38 15.12 30.34
N THR A 163 34.42 14.21 30.14
CA THR A 163 33.83 13.40 31.20
C THR A 163 34.88 12.52 31.88
N ARG A 164 35.80 11.94 31.10
CA ARG A 164 36.93 11.16 31.64
C ARG A 164 37.86 12.02 32.48
N ARG A 165 38.21 13.23 32.02
CA ARG A 165 39.07 14.16 32.78
C ARG A 165 38.45 14.58 34.10
N VAL A 166 37.16 14.91 34.10
CA VAL A 166 36.42 15.28 35.32
C VAL A 166 36.43 14.11 36.31
N ARG A 167 36.24 12.87 35.85
CA ARG A 167 36.33 11.68 36.71
C ARG A 167 37.70 11.54 37.37
N VAL A 168 38.79 11.65 36.59
CA VAL A 168 40.16 11.52 37.11
C VAL A 168 40.48 12.62 38.12
N LEU A 169 40.09 13.87 37.85
CA LEU A 169 40.30 14.98 38.79
C LEU A 169 39.58 14.76 40.11
N ARG A 170 38.36 14.21 40.07
CA ARG A 170 37.59 13.87 41.26
C ARG A 170 38.28 12.78 42.08
N GLU A 171 38.74 11.71 41.43
CA GLU A 171 39.47 10.61 42.10
C GLU A 171 40.76 11.11 42.77
N LEU A 172 41.50 12.02 42.11
CA LEU A 172 42.69 12.64 42.70
C LEU A 172 42.35 13.54 43.91
N GLN A 173 41.26 14.30 43.84
CA GLN A 173 40.83 15.16 44.94
C GLN A 173 40.36 14.35 46.15
N GLU A 174 39.64 13.25 45.92
CA GLU A 174 39.24 12.31 46.97
C GLU A 174 40.47 11.66 47.62
N GLY A 175 41.45 11.19 46.83
CA GLY A 175 42.70 10.61 47.35
C GLY A 175 43.59 11.59 48.12
N LEU A 176 43.65 12.86 47.72
CA LEU A 176 44.37 13.90 48.46
C LEU A 176 43.70 14.22 49.81
N GLY A 177 42.37 14.23 49.87
CA GLY A 177 41.62 14.42 51.11
C GLY A 177 41.87 13.32 52.16
N GLU A 178 42.00 12.06 51.71
CA GLU A 178 42.34 10.94 52.58
C GLU A 178 43.78 11.04 53.12
N ALA A 179 44.72 11.46 52.27
CA ALA A 179 46.12 11.67 52.66
C ALA A 179 46.30 12.82 53.67
N GLU A 180 45.53 13.90 53.55
CA GLU A 180 45.52 15.00 54.53
C GLU A 180 44.82 14.62 55.84
N GLY A 181 43.75 13.83 55.78
CA GLY A 181 43.08 13.27 56.95
C GLY A 181 44.01 12.39 57.80
N ALA A 182 44.87 11.59 57.16
CA ALA A 182 45.85 10.76 57.83
C ALA A 182 47.02 11.54 58.48
N ARG A 183 47.28 12.79 58.05
CA ARG A 183 48.34 13.66 58.62
C ARG A 183 47.85 14.57 59.73
N ARG A 184 46.56 14.60 60.06
CA ARG A 184 46.11 15.36 61.24
C ARG A 184 46.66 14.67 62.50
N PRO A 185 47.55 15.33 63.26
CA PRO A 185 47.97 14.78 64.53
C PRO A 185 46.73 14.58 65.41
N PRO A 186 46.68 13.52 66.23
CA PRO A 186 45.57 13.31 67.14
C PRO A 186 45.36 14.60 67.93
N ARG A 187 44.11 15.10 67.95
CA ARG A 187 43.73 16.23 68.81
C ARG A 187 44.02 15.80 70.25
N THR A 188 45.21 16.16 70.74
CA THR A 188 45.51 16.08 72.16
C THR A 188 44.51 17.01 72.84
N ARG A 189 43.51 16.42 73.50
CA ARG A 189 42.68 17.15 74.45
C ARG A 189 43.62 17.68 75.53
N PHE A 190 44.06 18.93 75.37
CA PHE A 190 44.63 19.67 76.48
C PHE A 190 43.53 19.77 77.53
N ALA A 191 43.63 18.93 78.56
CA ALA A 191 42.90 19.14 79.80
C ALA A 191 43.36 20.49 80.35
N ALA A 192 42.45 21.46 80.42
CA ALA A 192 42.72 22.72 81.06
C ALA A 192 43.13 22.46 82.52
N PRO A 193 44.22 23.06 83.04
CA PRO A 193 44.60 22.92 84.45
C PRO A 193 43.52 23.56 85.33
N SER A 194 42.96 22.79 86.25
CA SER A 194 41.93 23.19 87.22
C SER A 194 42.50 24.00 88.39
N TYR A 195 43.29 25.06 88.15
CA TYR A 195 43.95 25.83 89.21
C TYR A 195 43.40 27.26 89.41
N TRP A 196 42.07 27.44 89.29
CA TRP A 196 41.42 28.67 89.75
C TRP A 196 40.13 28.35 90.52
N GLN A 197 40.28 27.61 91.62
CA GLN A 197 39.37 27.69 92.76
C GLN A 197 40.14 28.40 93.89
N SER A 198 39.77 29.65 94.17
CA SER A 198 39.80 30.34 95.48
C SER A 198 39.89 31.87 95.30
N ALA A 199 39.09 32.59 96.10
CA ALA A 199 38.77 34.03 96.14
C ALA A 199 37.59 34.39 95.21
N GLU A 200 36.39 34.74 95.69
CA GLU A 200 35.89 35.19 97.00
C GLU A 200 34.51 34.59 97.31
#